data_AF-A0A527VQ37-F1
#
_entry.id   AF-A0A527VQ37-F1
#
_cell.length_a   1.000
_cell.length_b   1.000
_cell.length_c   1.000
_cell.angle_alpha   90.00
_cell.angle_beta   90.00
_cell.angle_gamma   90.00
#
_symmetry.space_group_name_H-M   'P 1'
#
loop_
_entity.id
_entity.type
_entity.pdbx_description
1 polymer ?
#
loop_
_entity_poly.entity_id
_entity_poly.type
_entity_poly.pdbx_seq_one_letter_code
_entity_poly.pdbx_strand_id
1 'polypeptide(L)'
;AIEVPPGFGRDIRRGTAPEIGAWVDGAMPFRAETVRGYLTGLHQQYVADLAATAGNRPASPVIETRFVYNQDFKSIFAMVPGTIAMLLAFMPAMLMAVGVVREKELGSIVNLYVTP
;
A
#
# COMPACT_ATOMS: atom_id res chain seq x y z
N ALA A 1 -8.33 11.66 -5.29
CA ALA A 1 -9.46 12.50 -5.75
C ALA A 1 -10.72 11.63 -5.80
N ILE A 2 -11.90 12.21 -5.56
CA ILE A 2 -13.20 11.53 -5.73
C ILE A 2 -14.01 12.35 -6.72
N GLU A 3 -14.54 11.71 -7.76
CA GLU A 3 -15.38 12.34 -8.77
C GLU A 3 -16.80 11.78 -8.66
N VAL A 4 -17.75 12.67 -8.39
CA VAL A 4 -19.17 12.35 -8.28
C VAL A 4 -19.88 13.02 -9.46
N PRO A 5 -20.57 12.26 -10.32
CA PRO A 5 -21.21 12.84 -11.49
C PRO A 5 -22.33 13.81 -11.11
N PRO A 6 -22.57 14.86 -11.93
CA PRO A 6 -23.66 15.79 -11.68
C PRO A 6 -25.00 15.07 -11.75
N GLY A 7 -25.85 15.27 -10.74
CA GLY A 7 -27.17 14.62 -10.68
C GLY A 7 -27.21 13.28 -9.95
N PHE A 8 -26.09 12.79 -9.42
CA PHE A 8 -25.96 11.53 -8.68
C PHE A 8 -27.15 11.22 -7.74
N GLY A 9 -27.50 12.14 -6.84
CA GLY A 9 -28.59 11.92 -5.88
C GLY A 9 -29.99 11.86 -6.52
N ARG A 10 -30.22 12.54 -7.64
CA ARG A 10 -31.48 12.45 -8.40
C ARG A 10 -31.56 11.11 -9.12
N ASP A 11 -30.44 10.69 -9.70
CA ASP A 11 -30.35 9.52 -10.55
C ASP A 11 -30.44 8.23 -9.70
N ILE A 12 -29.85 8.22 -8.51
CA ILE A 12 -30.07 7.18 -7.49
C ILE A 12 -31.55 7.04 -7.11
N ARG A 13 -32.23 8.17 -6.82
CA ARG A 13 -33.67 8.14 -6.45
C ARG A 13 -34.57 7.65 -7.59
N ARG A 14 -34.12 7.79 -8.84
CA ARG A 14 -34.82 7.28 -10.04
C ARG A 14 -34.56 5.79 -10.29
N GLY A 15 -33.77 5.12 -9.45
CA GLY A 15 -33.42 3.71 -9.61
C GLY A 15 -32.36 3.46 -10.69
N THR A 16 -31.69 4.50 -11.18
CA THR A 16 -30.51 4.34 -12.04
C THR A 16 -29.28 4.06 -11.18
N ALA A 17 -28.26 3.40 -11.74
CA ALA A 17 -27.01 3.03 -11.06
C ALA A 17 -25.85 3.94 -11.55
N PRO A 18 -25.70 5.16 -11.02
CA PRO A 18 -24.61 6.05 -11.40
C PRO A 18 -23.27 5.57 -10.82
N GLU A 19 -22.20 5.71 -11.60
CA GLU A 19 -20.84 5.33 -11.24
C GLU A 19 -20.10 6.49 -10.55
N ILE A 20 -19.24 6.18 -9.57
CA ILE A 20 -18.35 7.13 -8.89
C ILE A 20 -16.91 6.72 -9.14
N GLY A 21 -16.04 7.67 -9.47
CA GLY A 21 -14.61 7.46 -9.62
C GLY A 21 -13.83 7.86 -8.36
N ALA A 22 -12.86 7.05 -7.93
CA ALA A 22 -11.92 7.42 -6.88
C ALA A 22 -10.48 7.10 -7.30
N TRP A 23 -9.61 8.12 -7.28
CA TRP A 23 -8.18 8.00 -7.55
C TRP A 23 -7.40 8.04 -6.25
N VAL A 24 -6.64 6.99 -6.01
CA VAL A 24 -5.77 6.84 -4.84
C VAL A 24 -4.32 6.79 -5.31
N ASP A 25 -3.45 7.54 -4.64
CA ASP A 25 -2.01 7.47 -4.91
C ASP A 25 -1.45 6.12 -4.45
N GLY A 26 -0.88 5.37 -5.40
CA GLY A 26 -0.27 4.06 -5.20
C GLY A 26 1.20 4.07 -4.80
N ALA A 27 1.85 5.24 -4.64
CA ALA A 27 3.27 5.34 -4.28
C ALA A 27 3.61 4.62 -2.96
N MET A 28 2.65 4.54 -2.03
CA MET A 28 2.75 3.77 -0.79
C MET A 28 1.63 2.72 -0.74
N PRO A 29 1.89 1.45 -1.13
CA PRO A 29 0.85 0.42 -1.26
C PRO A 29 0.01 0.20 0.00
N PHE A 30 0.65 0.22 1.18
CA PHE A 30 -0.05 0.03 2.46
C PHE A 30 -1.08 1.15 2.74
N ARG A 31 -0.71 2.40 2.46
CA ARG A 31 -1.62 3.54 2.62
C ARG A 31 -2.74 3.48 1.57
N ALA A 32 -2.40 3.16 0.32
CA ALA A 32 -3.38 3.01 -0.75
C ALA A 32 -4.43 1.94 -0.41
N GLU A 33 -4.01 0.82 0.17
CA GLU A 33 -4.88 -0.27 0.57
C GLU A 33 -5.82 0.12 1.73
N THR A 34 -5.29 0.85 2.70
CA THR A 34 -6.09 1.38 3.81
C THR A 34 -7.17 2.33 3.28
N VAL A 35 -6.81 3.25 2.38
CA VAL A 35 -7.76 4.16 1.73
C VAL A 35 -8.82 3.38 0.93
N ARG A 36 -8.41 2.36 0.17
CA ARG A 36 -9.33 1.48 -0.58
C ARG A 36 -10.33 0.78 0.35
N GLY A 37 -9.87 0.27 1.49
CA GLY A 37 -10.71 -0.35 2.52
C GLY A 37 -11.75 0.61 3.06
N TYR A 38 -11.34 1.84 3.39
CA TYR A 38 -12.29 2.88 3.85
C TYR A 38 -13.31 3.25 2.78
N LEU A 39 -12.90 3.45 1.52
CA LEU A 39 -13.82 3.77 0.43
C LEU A 39 -14.84 2.65 0.20
N THR A 40 -14.40 1.39 0.26
CA THR A 40 -15.27 0.22 0.15
C THR A 40 -16.29 0.17 1.29
N GLY A 41 -15.84 0.36 2.53
CA GLY A 41 -16.71 0.36 3.70
C GLY A 41 -17.73 1.50 3.69
N LEU A 42 -17.29 2.73 3.36
CA LEU A 42 -18.18 3.88 3.23
C LEU A 42 -19.24 3.68 2.15
N HIS A 43 -18.85 3.10 1.01
CA HIS A 43 -19.80 2.83 -0.07
C HIS A 43 -20.83 1.76 0.33
N GLN A 44 -20.39 0.68 0.97
CA GLN A 44 -21.29 -0.36 1.48
C GLN A 44 -22.27 0.20 2.52
N GLN A 45 -21.77 1.04 3.44
CA GLN A 45 -22.61 1.70 4.44
C GLN A 45 -23.65 2.62 3.79
N TYR A 46 -23.23 3.44 2.82
CA TYR A 46 -24.15 4.33 2.10
C TYR A 46 -25.26 3.56 1.37
N VAL A 47 -24.93 2.44 0.73
CA VAL A 47 -25.91 1.58 0.07
C VAL A 47 -26.84 0.93 1.09
N ALA A 48 -26.35 0.50 2.25
CA ALA A 48 -27.16 -0.07 3.31
C ALA A 48 -28.15 0.95 3.90
N ASP A 49 -27.71 2.19 4.14
CA ASP A 49 -28.57 3.27 4.64
C ASP A 49 -29.66 3.64 3.61
N LEU A 50 -29.30 3.64 2.33
CA LEU A 50 -30.26 3.86 1.24
C LEU A 50 -31.30 2.73 1.19
N ALA A 51 -30.89 1.47 1.39
CA ALA A 51 -31.79 0.33 1.46
C ALA A 51 -32.80 0.45 2.61
N ALA A 52 -32.31 0.85 3.79
CA ALA A 52 -33.12 1.04 4.98
C ALA A 52 -34.16 2.15 4.80
N THR A 53 -33.81 3.21 4.05
CA THR A 53 -34.68 4.37 3.84
C THR A 53 -35.68 4.15 2.70
N ALA A 54 -35.29 3.44 1.63
CA ALA A 54 -36.10 3.26 0.42
C ALA A 54 -36.98 2.00 0.42
N GLY A 55 -36.86 1.12 1.43
CA GLY A 55 -37.66 -0.10 1.57
C GLY A 55 -37.40 -1.18 0.50
N ASN A 56 -36.45 -0.94 -0.40
CA ASN A 56 -36.07 -1.84 -1.49
C ASN A 56 -34.59 -2.19 -1.34
N ARG A 57 -34.20 -3.44 -1.56
CA ARG A 57 -32.78 -3.86 -1.55
C ARG A 57 -32.08 -3.26 -2.77
N PRO A 58 -31.18 -2.27 -2.63
CA PRO A 58 -30.32 -1.86 -3.73
C PRO A 58 -29.43 -3.04 -4.12
N ALA A 59 -29.13 -3.14 -5.42
CA ALA A 59 -28.19 -4.12 -5.94
C ALA A 59 -26.85 -4.00 -5.20
N SER A 60 -26.20 -5.14 -4.91
CA SER A 60 -24.87 -5.13 -4.32
C SER A 60 -23.94 -4.25 -5.14
N PRO A 61 -23.25 -3.29 -4.53
CA PRO A 61 -22.36 -2.41 -5.27
C PRO A 61 -21.22 -3.22 -5.88
N VAL A 62 -21.04 -3.10 -7.20
CA VAL A 62 -19.91 -3.68 -7.91
C VAL A 62 -18.80 -2.63 -7.90
N ILE A 63 -17.78 -2.86 -7.09
CA ILE A 63 -16.59 -1.99 -7.04
C ILE A 63 -15.55 -2.57 -7.99
N GLU A 64 -15.31 -1.91 -9.11
CA GLU A 64 -14.22 -2.26 -10.01
C GLU A 64 -12.95 -1.50 -9.61
N THR A 65 -11.96 -2.21 -9.07
CA THR A 65 -10.66 -1.61 -8.77
C THR A 65 -9.76 -1.73 -9.99
N ARG A 66 -9.26 -0.60 -10.49
CA ARG A 66 -8.36 -0.56 -11.65
C ARG A 66 -7.07 0.16 -11.25
N PHE A 67 -5.97 -0.58 -11.26
CA PHE A 67 -4.65 -0.01 -11.01
C PHE A 67 -3.95 0.34 -12.33
N VAL A 68 -3.27 1.47 -12.35
CA VAL A 68 -2.49 1.92 -13.52
C VAL A 68 -1.19 1.12 -13.66
N TYR A 69 -0.62 0.65 -12.54
CA TYR A 69 0.57 -0.21 -12.49
C TYR A 69 0.33 -1.31 -11.44
N ASN A 70 0.80 -2.54 -11.68
CA ASN A 70 0.57 -3.71 -10.82
C ASN A 70 -0.93 -4.02 -10.58
N GLN A 71 -1.65 -4.43 -11.63
CA GLN A 71 -3.10 -4.73 -11.55
C GLN A 71 -3.46 -5.83 -10.54
N ASP A 72 -2.57 -6.81 -10.35
CA ASP A 72 -2.75 -7.84 -9.33
C ASP A 72 -2.46 -7.33 -7.90
N PHE A 73 -2.01 -6.07 -7.77
CA PHE A 73 -1.64 -5.40 -6.53
C PHE A 73 -0.74 -6.22 -5.61
N LYS A 74 0.15 -7.04 -6.20
CA LYS A 74 1.02 -7.95 -5.46
C LYS A 74 2.12 -7.16 -4.77
N SER A 75 2.19 -7.25 -3.45
CA SER A 75 3.19 -6.55 -2.63
C SER A 75 4.63 -6.95 -2.97
N ILE A 76 4.84 -8.12 -3.57
CA ILE A 76 6.16 -8.59 -4.02
C ILE A 76 6.82 -7.60 -4.99
N PHE A 77 6.05 -7.00 -5.90
CA PHE A 77 6.59 -6.07 -6.90
C PHE A 77 6.96 -4.71 -6.32
N ALA A 78 6.43 -4.37 -5.13
CA ALA A 78 6.77 -3.14 -4.41
C ALA A 78 7.86 -3.35 -3.36
N MET A 79 7.85 -4.48 -2.64
CA MET A 79 8.76 -4.72 -1.51
C MET A 79 10.12 -5.26 -1.93
N VAL A 80 10.18 -6.15 -2.92
CA VAL A 80 11.43 -6.85 -3.29
C VAL A 80 12.58 -5.90 -3.66
N PRO A 81 12.37 -4.82 -4.45
CA PRO A 81 13.44 -3.88 -4.73
C PRO A 81 14.01 -3.22 -3.47
N GLY A 82 13.13 -2.85 -2.52
CA GLY A 82 13.52 -2.21 -1.26
C GLY A 82 14.27 -3.14 -0.32
N THR A 83 13.85 -4.41 -0.22
CA THR A 83 14.53 -5.38 0.64
C THR A 83 15.94 -5.71 0.14
N ILE A 84 16.15 -5.81 -1.18
CA ILE A 84 17.49 -6.00 -1.76
C ILE A 84 18.40 -4.82 -1.43
N ALA A 85 17.93 -3.58 -1.62
CA ALA A 85 18.70 -2.38 -1.28
C ALA A 85 19.08 -2.33 0.21
N MET A 86 18.15 -2.71 1.09
CA MET A 86 18.38 -2.77 2.53
C MET A 86 19.40 -3.83 2.92
N LEU A 87 19.33 -5.02 2.32
CA LEU A 87 20.33 -6.07 2.53
C LEU A 87 21.72 -5.63 2.08
N LEU A 88 21.82 -4.97 0.92
CA LEU A 88 23.09 -4.46 0.41
C LEU A 88 23.69 -3.37 1.30
N ALA A 89 22.87 -2.58 1.99
CA ALA A 89 23.34 -1.58 2.95
C ALA A 89 23.82 -2.20 4.27
N PHE A 90 23.07 -3.16 4.82
CA PHE A 90 23.37 -3.71 6.15
C PHE A 90 24.40 -4.84 6.13
N MET A 91 24.42 -5.69 5.11
CA MET A 91 25.31 -6.85 5.08
C MET A 91 26.80 -6.46 5.18
N PRO A 92 27.31 -5.49 4.38
CA PRO A 92 28.71 -5.07 4.49
C PRO A 92 29.02 -4.42 5.84
N ALA A 93 28.11 -3.60 6.37
CA ALA A 93 28.30 -2.93 7.66
C ALA A 93 28.41 -3.94 8.81
N MET A 94 27.54 -4.95 8.85
CA MET A 94 27.59 -6.01 9.85
C MET A 94 28.86 -6.87 9.71
N LEU A 95 29.20 -7.30 8.49
CA LEU A 95 30.39 -8.11 8.24
C LEU A 95 31.67 -7.34 8.60
N MET A 96 31.72 -6.03 8.29
CA MET A 96 32.85 -5.18 8.65
C MET A 96 32.96 -5.02 10.17
N ALA A 97 31.85 -4.80 10.88
CA ALA A 97 31.86 -4.69 12.33
C ALA A 97 32.40 -5.97 13.00
N VAL A 98 31.91 -7.14 12.58
CA VAL A 98 32.41 -8.43 13.08
C VAL A 98 33.87 -8.64 12.71
N GLY A 99 34.27 -8.31 11.48
CA GLY A 99 35.65 -8.42 11.02
C GLY A 99 36.62 -7.59 11.86
N VAL A 100 36.30 -6.31 12.11
CA VAL A 100 37.13 -5.41 12.91
C VAL A 100 37.28 -5.90 14.35
N VAL A 101 36.19 -6.37 14.97
CA VAL A 101 36.24 -6.93 16.33
C VAL A 101 37.13 -8.17 16.36
N ARG A 102 36.99 -9.07 15.38
CA ARG A 102 37.81 -10.28 15.27
C ARG A 102 39.29 -9.96 15.13
N GLU A 103 39.67 -9.01 14.28
CA GLU A 103 41.08 -8.59 14.11
C GLU A 103 41.64 -7.94 15.40
N LYS A 104 40.79 -7.20 16.14
CA LYS A 104 41.18 -6.64 17.45
C LYS A 104 41.41 -7.74 18.49
N GLU A 105 40.54 -8.74 18.56
CA GLU A 105 40.64 -9.86 19.50
C GLU A 105 41.83 -10.77 19.20
N LEU A 106 42.13 -11.01 17.92
CA LEU A 106 43.28 -11.80 17.49
C LEU A 106 44.61 -11.06 17.67
N GLY A 107 44.58 -9.75 17.93
CA GLY A 107 45.77 -8.92 18.08
C GLY A 107 46.54 -8.66 16.78
N SER A 108 46.04 -9.12 15.63
CA SER A 108 46.62 -8.87 14.30
C SER A 108 46.64 -7.39 13.98
N ILE A 109 45.57 -6.66 14.34
CA ILE A 109 45.51 -5.21 14.12
C ILE A 109 46.55 -4.48 14.97
N VAL A 110 46.79 -4.96 16.20
CA VAL A 110 47.81 -4.39 17.08
C VAL A 110 49.20 -4.69 16.53
N ASN A 111 49.45 -5.92 16.07
CA ASN A 111 50.72 -6.33 15.47
C ASN A 111 51.13 -5.42 14.29
N LEU A 112 50.16 -4.99 13.46
CA LEU A 112 50.38 -4.02 12.38
C LEU A 112 50.84 -2.64 12.91
N TYR A 113 50.26 -2.15 14.01
CA TYR A 113 50.62 -0.84 14.58
C TYR A 113 51.99 -0.81 15.28
N VAL A 114 52.53 -1.95 15.70
CA VAL A 114 53.85 -2.05 16.35
C VAL A 114 54.99 -2.45 15.41
N THR A 115 54.71 -2.67 14.12
CA THR A 115 55.77 -2.95 13.12
C THR A 115 56.31 -1.62 12.57
N PRO A 116 57.64 -1.36 12.63
CA PRO A 116 58.25 -0.09 12.22
C PRO A 116 58.23 0.17 10.72
#